data_AF-A0A227J346-F1
#
_entry.id   AF-A0A227J346-F1
#
_cell.length_a   1.000
_cell.length_b   1.000
_cell.length_c   1.000
_cell.angle_alpha   90.00
_cell.angle_beta   90.00
_cell.angle_gamma   90.00
#
_symmetry.space_group_name_H-M   'P 1'
#
loop_
_entity.id
_entity.type
_entity.pdbx_description
1 polymer ?
#
loop_
_entity_poly.entity_id
_entity_poly.type
_entity_poly.pdbx_seq_one_letter_code
_entity_poly.pdbx_strand_id
1 'polypeptide(L)'
;FADFMELEDSARLRNAISSRSDGNDLTTAKARKILTRDPVTLEATASIQEAASLMAEENVTALLIVRPTEELTEEDDDQLLGILTDRDLCIRVLAQGIDTNILVSE
;
A
#
# COMPACT_ATOMS: atom_id res chain seq x y z
N PHE A 1 3.90 23.71 50.54
CA PHE A 1 3.76 22.29 50.13
C PHE A 1 2.71 22.12 49.03
N ALA A 2 1.54 22.77 49.11
CA ALA A 2 0.53 22.76 48.02
C ALA A 2 1.00 23.50 46.75
N ASP A 3 1.64 24.67 46.89
CA ASP A 3 2.14 25.46 45.73
C ASP A 3 3.23 24.77 44.89
N PHE A 4 3.93 23.78 45.45
CA PHE A 4 4.94 23.01 44.71
C PHE A 4 4.30 21.89 43.87
N MET A 5 3.13 21.40 44.29
CA MET A 5 2.42 20.29 43.67
C MET A 5 1.57 20.74 42.46
N GLU A 6 1.02 21.96 42.51
CA GLU A 6 0.25 22.55 41.40
C GLU A 6 1.12 22.84 40.14
N LEU A 7 2.40 23.17 40.33
CA LEU A 7 3.34 23.41 39.23
C LEU A 7 3.72 22.11 38.50
N GLU A 8 3.86 21.00 39.23
CA GLU A 8 4.20 19.70 38.64
C GLU A 8 3.05 19.09 37.84
N ASP A 9 1.80 19.29 38.27
CA ASP A 9 0.62 18.74 37.58
C ASP A 9 0.34 19.42 36.24
N SER A 10 0.52 20.75 36.17
CA SER A 10 0.37 21.50 34.91
C SER A 10 1.44 21.12 33.87
N ALA A 11 2.68 20.86 34.33
CA ALA A 11 3.77 20.43 33.47
C ALA A 11 3.56 19.02 32.91
N ARG A 12 3.04 18.10 33.74
CA ARG A 12 2.69 16.74 33.32
C ARG A 12 1.54 16.73 32.30
N LEU A 13 0.51 17.55 32.54
CA LEU A 13 -0.60 17.69 31.60
C LEU A 13 -0.15 18.29 30.27
N ARG A 14 0.71 19.31 30.30
CA ARG A 14 1.26 19.95 29.10
C ARG A 14 2.15 19.00 28.29
N ASN A 15 2.94 18.15 28.95
CA ASN A 15 3.76 17.12 28.30
C ASN A 15 2.93 15.97 27.70
N ALA A 16 1.83 15.57 28.36
CA ALA A 16 0.92 14.57 27.80
C ALA A 16 0.12 15.10 26.59
N ILE A 17 -0.17 16.41 26.56
CA ILE A 17 -0.83 17.08 25.43
C ILE A 17 0.16 17.30 24.27
N SER A 18 1.43 17.65 24.54
CA SER A 18 2.44 17.82 23.49
C SER A 18 2.75 16.49 22.79
N SER A 19 2.81 15.36 23.51
CA SER A 19 3.01 14.04 22.90
C SER A 19 1.85 13.60 21.99
N ARG A 20 0.66 14.23 22.10
CA ARG A 20 -0.46 13.99 21.18
C ARG A 20 -0.35 14.80 19.88
N SER A 21 0.41 15.90 19.87
CA SER A 21 0.57 16.76 18.69
C SER A 21 1.45 16.12 17.62
N ASP A 22 2.49 15.37 18.03
CA ASP A 22 3.41 14.70 17.10
C ASP A 22 2.80 13.43 16.46
N GLY A 23 1.72 12.89 17.05
CA GLY A 23 1.01 11.71 16.56
C GLY A 23 0.02 11.97 15.42
N ASN A 24 -0.23 13.23 15.07
CA ASN A 24 -1.22 13.62 14.05
C ASN A 24 -0.59 14.01 12.69
N ASP A 25 0.74 13.90 12.55
CA ASP A 25 1.42 14.22 11.27
C ASP A 25 1.05 13.20 10.18
N LEU A 26 0.81 11.93 10.54
CA LEU A 26 0.48 10.88 9.57
C LEU A 26 -0.95 10.96 9.03
N THR A 27 -1.90 11.56 9.75
CA THR A 27 -3.30 11.71 9.31
C THR A 27 -3.49 12.86 8.33
N THR A 28 -2.51 13.77 8.25
CA THR A 28 -2.56 14.99 7.43
C THR A 28 -1.42 15.08 6.40
N ALA A 29 -0.36 14.27 6.55
CA ALA A 29 0.68 14.11 5.56
C ALA A 29 0.14 13.52 4.25
N LYS A 30 0.58 14.08 3.11
CA LYS A 30 0.35 13.47 1.80
C LYS A 30 0.97 12.06 1.79
N ALA A 31 0.25 11.06 1.31
CA ALA A 31 0.74 9.67 1.22
C ALA A 31 2.12 9.57 0.52
N ARG A 32 2.36 10.43 -0.49
CA ARG A 32 3.65 10.57 -1.17
C ARG A 32 4.85 10.84 -0.24
N LYS A 33 4.64 11.47 0.91
CA LYS A 33 5.68 11.75 1.91
C LYS A 33 6.14 10.48 2.64
N ILE A 34 5.34 9.42 2.62
CA ILE A 34 5.57 8.16 3.35
C ILE A 34 6.08 7.06 2.39
N LEU A 35 5.78 7.16 1.10
CA LEU A 35 6.28 6.23 0.09
C LEU A 35 7.81 6.30 0.01
N THR A 36 8.48 5.17 0.22
CA THR A 36 9.94 5.05 0.18
C THR A 36 10.48 4.68 -1.21
N ARG A 37 9.61 4.24 -2.12
CA ARG A 37 9.91 3.88 -3.50
C ARG A 37 8.64 3.93 -4.34
N ASP A 38 8.80 3.88 -5.65
CA ASP A 38 7.68 3.73 -6.57
C ASP A 38 7.04 2.34 -6.42
N PRO A 39 5.70 2.25 -6.56
CA PRO A 39 5.01 0.98 -6.50
C PRO A 39 5.36 0.11 -7.71
N VAL A 40 5.38 -1.21 -7.50
CA VAL A 40 5.58 -2.17 -8.60
C VAL A 40 4.26 -2.36 -9.33
N THR A 41 4.28 -2.19 -10.64
CA THR A 41 3.12 -2.34 -11.52
C THR A 41 3.30 -3.51 -12.47
N LEU A 42 2.19 -4.13 -12.89
CA LEU A 42 2.17 -5.17 -13.90
C LEU A 42 0.94 -4.98 -14.81
N GLU A 43 1.10 -5.22 -16.11
CA GLU A 43 -0.03 -5.13 -17.05
C GLU A 43 -1.04 -6.25 -16.83
N ALA A 44 -2.32 -5.96 -17.08
CA ALA A 44 -3.43 -6.90 -16.92
C ALA A 44 -3.35 -8.15 -17.83
N THR A 45 -2.55 -8.03 -18.89
CA THR A 45 -2.26 -9.06 -19.90
C THR A 45 -1.14 -10.00 -19.48
N ALA A 46 -0.44 -9.73 -18.37
CA ALA A 46 0.55 -10.64 -17.84
C ALA A 46 -0.12 -11.88 -17.23
N SER A 47 0.58 -12.99 -17.27
CA SER A 47 0.17 -14.24 -16.62
C SER A 47 0.31 -14.15 -15.10
N ILE A 48 -0.44 -15.00 -14.40
CA ILE A 48 -0.30 -15.19 -12.95
C ILE A 48 1.13 -15.60 -12.57
N GLN A 49 1.79 -16.41 -13.41
CA GLN A 49 3.17 -16.82 -13.18
C GLN A 49 4.15 -15.63 -13.26
N GLU A 50 3.97 -14.73 -14.21
CA GLU A 50 4.78 -13.51 -14.32
C GLU A 50 4.57 -12.61 -13.11
N ALA A 51 3.33 -12.48 -12.62
CA ALA A 51 3.05 -11.76 -11.39
C ALA A 51 3.80 -12.33 -10.18
N ALA A 52 3.76 -13.65 -9.99
CA ALA A 52 4.48 -14.30 -8.90
C ALA A 52 6.00 -14.14 -9.03
N SER A 53 6.53 -14.21 -10.25
CA SER A 53 7.95 -14.05 -10.53
C SER A 53 8.42 -12.62 -10.25
N LEU A 54 7.66 -11.62 -10.69
CA LEU A 54 7.95 -10.21 -10.42
C LEU A 54 7.88 -9.88 -8.93
N MET A 55 6.91 -10.45 -8.19
CA MET A 55 6.85 -10.33 -6.73
C MET A 55 8.13 -10.86 -6.06
N ALA A 56 8.66 -11.99 -6.52
CA ALA A 56 9.88 -12.57 -5.99
C ALA A 56 11.13 -11.75 -6.35
N GLU A 57 11.22 -11.25 -7.59
CA GLU A 57 12.34 -10.44 -8.06
C GLU A 57 12.43 -9.09 -7.33
N GLU A 58 11.30 -8.39 -7.20
CA GLU A 58 11.23 -7.08 -6.53
C GLU A 58 11.15 -7.20 -5.00
N ASN A 59 11.05 -8.42 -4.46
CA ASN A 59 10.85 -8.73 -3.04
C ASN A 59 9.64 -7.99 -2.45
N VAL A 60 8.47 -8.15 -3.09
CA VAL A 60 7.20 -7.51 -2.75
C VAL A 60 6.07 -8.53 -2.61
N THR A 61 5.04 -8.19 -1.83
CA THR A 61 3.87 -9.07 -1.60
C THR A 61 2.62 -8.61 -2.37
N ALA A 62 2.71 -7.50 -3.09
CA ALA A 62 1.60 -6.92 -3.83
C ALA A 62 2.10 -6.17 -5.08
N LEU A 63 1.30 -6.25 -6.13
CA LEU A 63 1.49 -5.55 -7.39
C LEU A 63 0.26 -4.69 -7.69
N LEU A 64 0.46 -3.53 -8.32
CA LEU A 64 -0.60 -2.76 -8.93
C LEU A 64 -0.84 -3.28 -10.35
N ILE A 65 -2.07 -3.70 -10.65
CA ILE A 65 -2.44 -4.16 -11.98
C ILE A 65 -2.95 -2.97 -12.77
N VAL A 66 -2.34 -2.73 -13.93
CA VAL A 66 -2.63 -1.58 -14.80
C VAL A 66 -3.09 -2.03 -16.18
N ARG A 67 -3.84 -1.18 -16.88
CA ARG A 67 -4.16 -1.40 -18.29
C ARG A 67 -2.90 -1.33 -19.16
N PRO A 68 -2.86 -2.09 -20.27
CA PRO A 68 -1.84 -1.92 -21.30
C PRO A 68 -1.80 -0.47 -21.78
N THR A 69 -0.60 0.05 -21.97
CA THR A 69 -0.40 1.47 -22.36
C THR A 69 -1.04 1.79 -23.71
N GLU A 70 -1.13 0.80 -24.61
CA GLU A 70 -1.73 0.95 -25.94
C GLU A 70 -3.24 1.15 -25.91
N GLU A 71 -3.91 0.79 -24.82
CA GLU A 71 -5.36 0.91 -24.64
C GLU A 71 -5.77 2.23 -23.96
N LEU A 72 -4.80 3.03 -23.51
CA LEU A 72 -5.04 4.30 -22.84
C LEU A 72 -5.19 5.42 -23.87
N THR A 73 -6.32 6.11 -23.83
CA THR A 73 -6.52 7.37 -24.55
C THR A 73 -6.11 8.56 -23.68
N GLU A 74 -5.87 9.74 -24.27
CA GLU A 74 -5.56 10.96 -23.50
C GLU A 74 -6.68 11.38 -22.52
N GLU A 75 -7.88 10.81 -22.67
CA GLU A 75 -9.04 11.03 -21.81
C GLU A 75 -9.22 9.96 -20.71
N ASP A 76 -8.40 8.90 -20.70
CA ASP A 76 -8.51 7.83 -19.70
C ASP A 76 -7.78 8.20 -18.39
N ASP A 77 -8.56 8.65 -17.41
CA ASP A 77 -8.06 8.95 -16.05
C ASP A 77 -7.70 7.67 -15.24
N ASP A 78 -8.15 6.48 -15.67
CA ASP A 78 -8.16 5.26 -14.83
C ASP A 78 -7.30 4.11 -15.42
N GLN A 79 -5.98 4.31 -15.37
CA GLN A 79 -4.97 3.31 -15.74
C GLN A 79 -4.90 2.14 -14.75
N LEU A 80 -5.24 2.35 -13.47
CA LEU A 80 -5.18 1.35 -12.41
C LEU A 80 -6.43 0.46 -12.43
N LEU A 81 -6.26 -0.85 -12.59
CA LEU A 81 -7.35 -1.82 -12.52
C LEU A 81 -7.53 -2.39 -11.12
N GLY A 82 -6.46 -2.55 -10.35
CA GLY A 82 -6.55 -3.09 -9.01
C GLY A 82 -5.21 -3.47 -8.38
N ILE A 83 -5.29 -4.27 -7.33
CA ILE A 83 -4.14 -4.81 -6.59
C ILE A 83 -4.22 -6.34 -6.64
N LEU A 84 -3.09 -6.99 -6.90
CA LEU A 84 -2.92 -8.43 -6.77
C LEU A 84 -1.93 -8.72 -5.63
N THR A 85 -2.30 -9.58 -4.69
CA THR A 85 -1.45 -9.96 -3.55
C THR A 85 -1.03 -11.43 -3.59
N ASP A 86 0.06 -11.76 -2.91
CA ASP A 86 0.50 -13.15 -2.69
C ASP A 86 -0.60 -14.04 -2.05
N ARG A 87 -1.45 -13.44 -1.21
CA ARG A 87 -2.61 -14.09 -0.60
C ARG A 87 -3.67 -14.46 -1.64
N ASP A 88 -3.87 -13.62 -2.66
CA ASP A 88 -4.77 -13.94 -3.78
C ASP A 88 -4.22 -15.13 -4.56
N LEU A 89 -2.91 -15.16 -4.83
CA LEU A 89 -2.25 -16.31 -5.46
C LEU A 89 -2.49 -17.59 -4.66
N CYS A 90 -2.32 -17.53 -3.33
CA CYS A 90 -2.53 -18.69 -2.48
C CYS A 90 -3.99 -19.19 -2.49
N ILE A 91 -4.97 -18.30 -2.29
CA ILE A 91 -6.36 -18.69 -2.03
C ILE A 91 -7.17 -18.87 -3.30
N ARG A 92 -6.93 -18.01 -4.31
CA ARG A 92 -7.73 -17.99 -5.53
C ARG A 92 -7.11 -18.83 -6.64
N VAL A 93 -5.78 -19.00 -6.65
CA VAL A 93 -5.10 -19.75 -7.71
C VAL A 93 -4.67 -21.13 -7.20
N LEU A 94 -3.74 -21.18 -6.24
CA LEU A 94 -3.13 -22.43 -5.78
C LEU A 94 -4.14 -23.34 -5.09
N ALA A 95 -4.94 -22.82 -4.18
CA ALA A 95 -5.96 -23.62 -3.48
C ALA A 95 -7.08 -24.14 -4.41
N GLN A 96 -7.30 -23.47 -5.54
CA GLN A 96 -8.29 -23.88 -6.55
C GLN A 96 -7.68 -24.74 -7.67
N GLY A 97 -6.35 -24.88 -7.72
CA GLY A 97 -5.66 -25.60 -8.79
C GLY A 97 -5.78 -24.93 -10.16
N ILE A 98 -5.89 -23.60 -10.21
CA ILE A 98 -5.99 -22.83 -11.46
C ILE A 98 -4.63 -22.84 -12.19
N ASP A 99 -4.66 -22.93 -13.52
CA ASP A 99 -3.47 -22.81 -14.37
C ASP A 99 -2.86 -21.41 -14.25
N THR A 100 -1.56 -21.33 -13.94
CA THR A 100 -0.86 -20.06 -13.74
C THR A 100 -0.49 -19.34 -15.03
N ASN A 101 -0.75 -19.94 -16.19
CA ASN A 101 -0.51 -19.30 -17.49
C ASN A 101 -1.66 -18.38 -17.95
N ILE A 102 -2.81 -18.41 -17.25
CA ILE A 102 -3.90 -17.46 -17.53
C ILE A 102 -3.51 -16.04 -17.13
N LEU A 103 -4.17 -15.07 -17.74
CA LEU A 103 -3.92 -13.65 -17.50
C LEU A 103 -4.44 -13.25 -16.12
N VAL A 104 -3.80 -12.27 -15.48
CA VAL A 104 -4.24 -11.74 -14.18
C VAL A 104 -5.59 -11.02 -14.23
N SER A 105 -6.07 -10.67 -15.43
CA SER A 105 -7.37 -10.04 -15.66
C SER A 105 -8.55 -11.02 -15.76
N GLU A 106 -8.29 -12.33 -15.88
CA GLU A 106 -9.32 -13.37 -16.04
C GLU A 106 -9.86 -13.94 -14.72
#